data_AF-A0A8S9QZM6-F1
#
_entry.id   AF-A0A8S9QZM6-F1
#
_cell.length_a   1.000
_cell.length_b   1.000
_cell.length_c   1.000
_cell.angle_alpha   90.00
_cell.angle_beta   90.00
_cell.angle_gamma   90.00
#
_symmetry.space_group_name_H-M   'P 1'
#
loop_
_entity.id
_entity.type
_entity.pdbx_description
1 polymer ?
#
loop_
_entity_poly.entity_id
_entity_poly.type
_entity_poly.pdbx_seq_one_letter_code
_entity_poly.pdbx_strand_id
1 'polypeptide(L)'
;MKQLSKVGSLTGLLVSIIDSKGRFKASARFEGYQSLRLSDTNAINGGGRRHFDPTRLHERLQECDGDKVLKAEAGDKVQKFTEWAFKCIGFHSHSARDKANQDSAAAAAEIQLQLSAFKTFLDLAGNNLSGKDFTEAFDAACFPLTLFSTSFYPGWASGISASVVHGLLGMLVEGGADNVNQCFLEASRFGSMELVRILLQIAQRNSLDVDVDLALGFASHYSKIETMDCLVEEGNAVAFLSPLMRAAERGCVQVVEWFVKRGCREMELCLALTAATSSSRVEIAAYLLPHVPRPVLAALNAEILKAAGERSGGSFKGVEFLLKSDFLEDPMATYSAADTIAKSEDESVPLELKTFLQEHWSEAAFKQGVKESRDNFLNFMRVLKIGESAICLKDLPAPLRVAIAYMPLYRGCVKAGGRLLSQKLRGQLVEAVKQLQGFDVDTEEVYKGHHQLMAVLEHHLPIFLVKGSSH
;
A
#
# COMPACT_ATOMS: atom_id res chain seq x y z
N MET A 1 -18.41 52.83 34.79
CA MET A 1 -19.33 51.66 34.83
C MET A 1 -19.90 51.28 33.45
N LYS A 2 -19.13 51.46 32.37
CA LYS A 2 -19.36 50.88 31.05
C LYS A 2 -17.96 50.40 30.62
N GLN A 3 -17.69 49.09 30.60
CA GLN A 3 -16.43 48.42 30.14
C GLN A 3 -16.09 47.12 30.92
N LEU A 4 -17.06 46.31 31.36
CA LEU A 4 -16.75 44.97 31.91
C LEU A 4 -17.78 43.94 31.43
N SER A 5 -17.27 42.78 30.98
CA SER A 5 -17.92 41.47 30.77
C SER A 5 -18.35 41.00 29.36
N LYS A 6 -18.06 41.71 28.26
CA LYS A 6 -18.55 41.29 26.93
C LYS A 6 -17.79 40.14 26.21
N VAL A 7 -16.79 39.53 26.82
CA VAL A 7 -16.06 38.38 26.23
C VAL A 7 -15.66 37.43 27.35
N GLY A 8 -16.32 36.28 27.44
CA GLY A 8 -16.03 35.29 28.48
C GLY A 8 -17.14 34.30 28.82
N SER A 9 -18.25 34.29 28.06
CA SER A 9 -19.31 33.29 28.21
C SER A 9 -19.52 32.56 26.90
N LEU A 10 -19.80 31.26 26.98
CA LEU A 10 -20.31 30.37 25.93
C LEU A 10 -21.32 31.09 25.00
N THR A 11 -22.19 31.92 25.58
CA THR A 11 -23.20 32.73 24.89
C THR A 11 -22.62 33.79 23.95
N GLY A 12 -21.50 34.43 24.30
CA GLY A 12 -20.89 35.49 23.48
C GLY A 12 -20.17 34.96 22.23
N LEU A 13 -19.71 33.71 22.28
CA LEU A 13 -19.02 33.08 21.15
C LEU A 13 -19.97 32.31 20.24
N LEU A 14 -21.03 31.70 20.79
CA LEU A 14 -22.18 31.23 20.01
C LEU A 14 -22.86 32.38 19.27
N VAL A 15 -23.03 33.54 19.93
CA VAL A 15 -23.40 34.78 19.24
C VAL A 15 -22.34 35.12 18.19
N SER A 16 -21.02 35.13 18.46
CA SER A 16 -20.03 35.42 17.40
C SER A 16 -20.02 34.44 16.20
N ILE A 17 -20.37 33.17 16.39
CA ILE A 17 -20.48 32.15 15.33
C ILE A 17 -21.76 32.37 14.51
N ILE A 18 -22.84 32.83 15.16
CA ILE A 18 -24.16 33.07 14.55
C ILE A 18 -24.28 34.51 13.95
N ASP A 19 -23.64 35.49 14.58
CA ASP A 19 -23.78 36.95 14.37
C ASP A 19 -22.89 37.48 13.23
N SER A 20 -22.00 36.64 12.67
CA SER A 20 -21.43 36.85 11.34
C SER A 20 -22.47 36.57 10.25
N LYS A 21 -23.59 37.31 10.27
CA LYS A 21 -24.68 37.33 9.27
C LYS A 21 -25.19 35.93 8.84
N GLY A 22 -25.51 35.05 9.79
CA GLY A 22 -26.37 33.89 9.56
C GLY A 22 -25.90 32.92 8.47
N ARG A 23 -24.59 32.87 8.22
CA ARG A 23 -23.96 31.88 7.35
C ARG A 23 -22.63 31.49 7.98
N PHE A 24 -22.54 30.27 8.49
CA PHE A 24 -21.25 29.61 8.59
C PHE A 24 -20.62 29.65 7.18
N LYS A 25 -19.57 30.45 7.01
CA LYS A 25 -18.74 30.40 5.80
C LYS A 25 -17.55 29.50 6.04
N ALA A 26 -17.82 28.23 6.36
CA ALA A 26 -16.91 27.14 6.00
C ALA A 26 -16.98 26.83 4.48
N SER A 27 -17.96 27.42 3.80
CA SER A 27 -18.28 27.20 2.37
C SER A 27 -17.15 27.51 1.37
N ALA A 28 -16.13 28.30 1.70
CA ALA A 28 -15.12 28.72 0.70
C ALA A 28 -13.99 27.70 0.46
N ARG A 29 -13.90 26.62 1.25
CA ARG A 29 -12.94 25.52 1.01
C ARG A 29 -13.61 24.21 0.60
N PHE A 30 -14.94 24.15 0.60
CA PHE A 30 -15.68 22.93 0.28
C PHE A 30 -15.65 22.57 -1.22
N GLU A 31 -15.56 23.52 -2.15
CA GLU A 31 -15.60 23.21 -3.60
C GLU A 31 -14.30 22.59 -4.13
N GLY A 32 -13.14 23.03 -3.65
CA GLY A 32 -11.83 22.43 -4.02
C GLY A 32 -11.67 21.01 -3.48
N TYR A 33 -12.12 20.76 -2.24
CA TYR A 33 -12.11 19.43 -1.63
C TYR A 33 -13.23 18.53 -2.17
N GLN A 34 -14.39 19.07 -2.56
CA GLN A 34 -15.43 18.32 -3.28
C GLN A 34 -14.99 17.88 -4.69
N SER A 35 -14.13 18.64 -5.37
CA SER A 35 -13.52 18.23 -6.64
C SER A 35 -12.54 17.05 -6.47
N LEU A 36 -11.83 16.99 -5.32
CA LEU A 36 -11.11 15.80 -4.86
C LEU A 36 -12.04 14.66 -4.39
N ARG A 37 -13.23 14.96 -3.82
CA ARG A 37 -14.23 13.96 -3.36
C ARG A 37 -14.74 13.04 -4.46
N LEU A 38 -15.02 13.56 -5.66
CA LEU A 38 -15.65 12.79 -6.76
C LEU A 38 -14.64 12.01 -7.62
N SER A 39 -13.36 12.38 -7.56
CA SER A 39 -12.30 11.72 -8.34
C SER A 39 -11.72 10.50 -7.63
N ASP A 40 -11.61 10.55 -6.29
CA ASP A 40 -10.95 9.49 -5.51
C ASP A 40 -11.89 8.36 -5.03
N THR A 41 -13.17 8.65 -4.74
CA THR A 41 -14.18 7.59 -4.48
C THR A 41 -14.38 6.70 -5.71
N ASN A 42 -14.32 7.28 -6.92
CA ASN A 42 -14.31 6.54 -8.18
C ASN A 42 -13.00 5.79 -8.43
N ALA A 43 -11.86 6.20 -7.86
CA ALA A 43 -10.60 5.48 -7.95
C ALA A 43 -10.53 4.27 -6.98
N ILE A 44 -11.28 4.31 -5.88
CA ILE A 44 -11.42 3.20 -4.95
C ILE A 44 -12.46 2.19 -5.48
N ASN A 45 -13.59 2.66 -6.05
CA ASN A 45 -14.72 1.82 -6.50
C ASN A 45 -14.74 1.46 -8.00
N GLY A 46 -13.96 2.10 -8.87
CA GLY A 46 -14.04 1.93 -10.34
C GLY A 46 -12.76 1.36 -10.97
N GLY A 47 -12.88 0.22 -11.65
CA GLY A 47 -11.80 -0.46 -12.40
C GLY A 47 -11.40 0.20 -13.74
N GLY A 48 -11.53 1.52 -13.88
CA GLY A 48 -11.26 2.25 -15.12
C GLY A 48 -9.94 3.01 -15.12
N ARG A 49 -8.98 2.61 -15.97
CA ARG A 49 -7.75 3.37 -16.26
C ARG A 49 -8.09 4.82 -16.67
N ARG A 50 -7.49 5.80 -16.01
CA ARG A 50 -7.19 7.11 -16.61
C ARG A 50 -5.69 7.37 -16.49
N HIS A 51 -5.08 7.73 -17.63
CA HIS A 51 -3.67 8.04 -17.77
C HIS A 51 -3.23 9.06 -16.71
N PHE A 52 -2.16 8.73 -15.98
CA PHE A 52 -1.48 9.61 -15.03
C PHE A 52 -0.63 10.62 -15.81
N ASP A 53 -1.00 11.89 -15.73
CA ASP A 53 -0.22 13.01 -16.26
C ASP A 53 0.58 13.65 -15.11
N PRO A 54 1.91 13.44 -15.04
CA PRO A 54 2.75 13.93 -13.95
C PRO A 54 2.84 15.47 -13.90
N THR A 55 2.57 16.15 -15.02
CA THR A 55 2.52 17.62 -15.11
C THR A 55 1.31 18.18 -14.35
N ARG A 56 0.18 17.47 -14.40
CA ARG A 56 -1.07 17.85 -13.71
C ARG A 56 -1.04 17.56 -12.21
N LEU A 57 -0.26 16.58 -11.77
CA LEU A 57 0.00 16.33 -10.34
C LEU A 57 0.99 17.36 -9.76
N HIS A 58 1.98 17.79 -10.55
CA HIS A 58 2.89 18.86 -10.16
C HIS A 58 2.19 20.22 -10.12
N GLU A 59 1.28 20.51 -11.05
CA GLU A 59 0.39 21.68 -11.00
C GLU A 59 -0.58 21.61 -9.81
N ARG A 60 -1.12 20.44 -9.45
CA ARG A 60 -2.00 20.27 -8.26
C ARG A 60 -1.28 20.25 -6.91
N LEU A 61 -0.01 19.85 -6.89
CA LEU A 61 0.88 20.01 -5.74
C LEU A 61 1.39 21.45 -5.63
N GLN A 62 1.55 22.18 -6.75
CA GLN A 62 1.84 23.62 -6.76
C GLN A 62 0.61 24.48 -6.41
N GLU A 63 -0.61 24.04 -6.72
CA GLU A 63 -1.85 24.60 -6.15
C GLU A 63 -1.92 24.40 -4.62
N CYS A 64 -1.10 23.49 -4.05
CA CYS A 64 -0.92 23.31 -2.60
C CYS A 64 0.28 24.09 -2.02
N ASP A 65 1.09 24.76 -2.85
CA ASP A 65 2.17 25.67 -2.42
C ASP A 65 1.77 27.15 -2.57
N GLY A 66 0.64 27.39 -3.26
CA GLY A 66 -0.15 28.60 -3.18
C GLY A 66 -0.66 28.80 -1.76
N ASP A 67 0.11 29.58 -1.03
CA ASP A 67 -0.33 30.43 0.08
C ASP A 67 0.09 29.94 1.47
N LYS A 68 1.39 30.08 1.73
CA LYS A 68 1.99 30.05 3.08
C LYS A 68 1.29 31.04 4.04
N VAL A 69 0.66 32.10 3.54
CA VAL A 69 -0.11 33.06 4.34
C VAL A 69 -1.50 32.50 4.67
N LEU A 70 -2.19 31.80 3.78
CA LEU A 70 -3.45 31.11 4.08
C LEU A 70 -3.28 29.82 4.89
N LYS A 71 -2.13 29.13 4.80
CA LYS A 71 -1.75 28.05 5.74
C LYS A 71 -1.43 28.62 7.12
N ALA A 72 -0.76 29.77 7.20
CA ALA A 72 -0.54 30.48 8.45
C ALA A 72 -1.84 31.04 9.03
N GLU A 73 -2.75 31.58 8.22
CA GLU A 73 -4.01 32.16 8.66
C GLU A 73 -5.05 31.08 9.03
N ALA A 74 -5.08 29.97 8.30
CA ALA A 74 -5.86 28.79 8.71
C ALA A 74 -5.24 28.12 9.93
N GLY A 75 -3.91 28.07 10.02
CA GLY A 75 -3.18 27.64 11.21
C GLY A 75 -3.48 28.53 12.42
N ASP A 76 -3.59 29.85 12.23
CA ASP A 76 -3.88 30.84 13.27
C ASP A 76 -5.38 30.83 13.68
N LYS A 77 -6.30 30.63 12.72
CA LYS A 77 -7.74 30.44 12.99
C LYS A 77 -8.02 29.10 13.67
N VAL A 78 -7.35 28.03 13.25
CA VAL A 78 -7.40 26.74 13.91
C VAL A 78 -6.71 26.83 15.27
N GLN A 79 -5.55 27.48 15.40
CA GLN A 79 -4.90 27.70 16.68
C GLN A 79 -5.80 28.49 17.63
N LYS A 80 -6.54 29.52 17.17
CA LYS A 80 -7.51 30.26 17.99
C LYS A 80 -8.73 29.43 18.38
N PHE A 81 -9.24 28.60 17.47
CA PHE A 81 -10.34 27.67 17.79
C PHE A 81 -9.87 26.57 18.73
N THR A 82 -8.67 26.04 18.53
CA THR A 82 -8.00 25.03 19.34
C THR A 82 -7.60 25.60 20.69
N GLU A 83 -7.12 26.84 20.79
CA GLU A 83 -6.88 27.58 22.05
C GLU A 83 -8.19 27.94 22.76
N TRP A 84 -9.28 28.15 22.02
CA TRP A 84 -10.61 28.33 22.60
C TRP A 84 -11.17 27.00 23.12
N ALA A 85 -11.10 25.93 22.32
CA ALA A 85 -11.46 24.57 22.71
C ALA A 85 -10.59 24.12 23.89
N PHE A 86 -9.28 24.42 23.89
CA PHE A 86 -8.35 24.25 25.00
C PHE A 86 -8.47 25.31 26.10
N LYS A 87 -9.21 26.41 25.96
CA LYS A 87 -9.60 27.26 27.09
C LYS A 87 -10.87 26.74 27.74
N CYS A 88 -11.78 26.17 26.95
CA CYS A 88 -12.93 25.43 27.43
C CYS A 88 -12.52 24.10 28.08
N ILE A 89 -11.50 23.42 27.54
CA ILE A 89 -10.95 22.15 28.05
C ILE A 89 -9.82 22.39 29.07
N GLY A 90 -9.01 23.44 28.89
CA GLY A 90 -7.77 23.73 29.64
C GLY A 90 -7.88 24.87 30.65
N PHE A 91 -9.08 25.19 31.12
CA PHE A 91 -9.21 25.60 32.53
C PHE A 91 -8.61 24.56 33.49
N HIS A 92 -8.30 23.35 33.00
CA HIS A 92 -7.64 22.27 33.75
C HIS A 92 -6.10 22.16 33.60
N SER A 93 -5.40 22.92 32.74
CA SER A 93 -3.92 22.77 32.63
C SER A 93 -3.10 23.70 33.52
N HIS A 94 -3.68 24.82 34.01
CA HIS A 94 -2.98 25.72 34.93
C HIS A 94 -3.20 25.42 36.42
N SER A 95 -4.11 24.50 36.75
CA SER A 95 -4.30 24.03 38.13
C SER A 95 -3.54 22.73 38.44
N ALA A 96 -3.01 22.03 37.43
CA ALA A 96 -2.35 20.73 37.59
C ALA A 96 -0.84 20.82 37.89
N ARG A 97 -0.36 21.94 38.44
CA ARG A 97 1.01 22.02 38.97
C ARG A 97 1.09 22.01 40.49
N ASP A 98 -0.04 22.04 41.21
CA ASP A 98 -0.06 21.85 42.65
C ASP A 98 -1.28 21.04 43.09
N LYS A 99 -1.00 19.87 43.69
CA LYS A 99 -1.91 18.96 44.44
C LYS A 99 -2.63 17.88 43.63
N ALA A 100 -1.93 16.77 43.47
CA ALA A 100 -2.52 15.49 43.12
C ALA A 100 -3.43 14.95 44.25
N ASN A 101 -4.54 14.33 43.85
CA ASN A 101 -5.42 13.40 44.57
C ASN A 101 -6.72 13.89 45.24
N GLN A 102 -7.12 15.17 45.18
CA GLN A 102 -8.46 15.61 45.63
C GLN A 102 -9.36 16.25 44.53
N ASP A 103 -8.81 16.58 43.35
CA ASP A 103 -9.45 17.48 42.39
C ASP A 103 -10.12 16.83 41.17
N SER A 104 -10.10 15.50 41.00
CA SER A 104 -10.73 14.86 39.84
C SER A 104 -12.26 14.91 39.88
N ALA A 105 -12.85 14.89 41.08
CA ALA A 105 -14.30 14.98 41.27
C ALA A 105 -14.83 16.40 41.03
N ALA A 106 -14.07 17.43 41.42
CA ALA A 106 -14.42 18.83 41.20
C ALA A 106 -14.35 19.19 39.70
N ALA A 107 -13.31 18.76 38.99
CA ALA A 107 -13.19 18.94 37.55
C ALA A 107 -14.30 18.20 36.78
N ALA A 108 -14.65 16.97 37.18
CA ALA A 108 -15.76 16.24 36.58
C ALA A 108 -17.13 16.93 36.79
N ALA A 109 -17.37 17.49 37.99
CA ALA A 109 -18.58 18.26 38.26
C ALA A 109 -18.66 19.56 37.43
N GLU A 110 -17.52 20.22 37.19
CA GLU A 110 -17.45 21.42 36.35
C GLU A 110 -17.66 21.11 34.87
N ILE A 111 -17.09 20.02 34.34
CA ILE A 111 -17.39 19.53 32.98
C ILE A 111 -18.90 19.26 32.84
N GLN A 112 -19.47 18.56 33.82
CA GLN A 112 -20.89 18.25 33.81
C GLN A 112 -21.74 19.54 33.83
N LEU A 113 -21.30 20.56 34.57
CA LEU A 113 -21.94 21.87 34.57
C LEU A 113 -21.85 22.56 33.20
N GLN A 114 -20.66 22.58 32.57
CA GLN A 114 -20.46 23.19 31.25
C GLN A 114 -21.26 22.48 30.14
N LEU A 115 -21.22 21.14 30.11
CA LEU A 115 -22.03 20.35 29.18
C LEU A 115 -23.53 20.55 29.45
N SER A 116 -23.96 20.64 30.71
CA SER A 116 -25.35 20.94 31.06
C SER A 116 -25.78 22.34 30.65
N ALA A 117 -24.89 23.34 30.75
CA ALA A 117 -25.15 24.70 30.32
C ALA A 117 -25.23 24.81 28.79
N PHE A 118 -24.34 24.11 28.06
CA PHE A 118 -24.42 24.01 26.61
C PHE A 118 -25.69 23.29 26.16
N LYS A 119 -26.05 22.17 26.81
CA LYS A 119 -27.32 21.49 26.56
C LYS A 119 -28.52 22.39 26.82
N THR A 120 -28.55 23.11 27.95
CA THR A 120 -29.61 24.07 28.27
C THR A 120 -29.66 25.18 27.22
N PHE A 121 -28.52 25.65 26.71
CA PHE A 121 -28.47 26.59 25.59
C PHE A 121 -29.08 25.98 24.31
N LEU A 122 -28.74 24.75 23.95
CA LEU A 122 -29.32 24.06 22.80
C LEU A 122 -30.84 23.91 22.94
N ASP A 123 -31.32 23.52 24.13
CA ASP A 123 -32.74 23.39 24.45
C ASP A 123 -33.47 24.76 24.35
N LEU A 124 -32.82 25.84 24.79
CA LEU A 124 -33.34 27.21 24.69
C LEU A 124 -33.31 27.76 23.25
N ALA A 125 -32.28 27.40 22.47
CA ALA A 125 -32.19 27.73 21.06
C ALA A 125 -33.26 26.99 20.24
N GLY A 126 -33.64 25.78 20.68
CA GLY A 126 -34.83 25.04 20.25
C GLY A 126 -34.98 24.96 18.74
N ASN A 127 -36.20 25.21 18.24
CA ASN A 127 -36.60 25.14 16.82
C ASN A 127 -35.87 26.12 15.88
N ASN A 128 -34.97 26.98 16.39
CA ASN A 128 -34.21 27.91 15.56
C ASN A 128 -32.92 27.30 14.99
N LEU A 129 -32.51 26.12 15.47
CA LEU A 129 -31.37 25.36 14.94
C LEU A 129 -31.88 24.24 14.04
N SER A 130 -31.35 24.18 12.82
CA SER A 130 -31.59 23.09 11.88
C SER A 130 -30.51 22.03 12.01
N GLY A 131 -30.77 20.81 11.53
CA GLY A 131 -29.75 19.76 11.44
C GLY A 131 -28.49 20.21 10.69
N LYS A 132 -28.63 21.10 9.71
CA LYS A 132 -27.51 21.71 9.00
C LYS A 132 -26.59 22.53 9.91
N ASP A 133 -27.15 23.27 10.86
CA ASP A 133 -26.37 24.07 11.81
C ASP A 133 -25.58 23.15 12.75
N PHE A 134 -26.16 22.01 13.15
CA PHE A 134 -25.47 20.99 13.92
C PHE A 134 -24.36 20.30 13.10
N THR A 135 -24.61 19.96 11.84
CA THR A 135 -23.62 19.41 10.90
C THR A 135 -22.42 20.36 10.73
N GLU A 136 -22.66 21.67 10.55
CA GLU A 136 -21.59 22.66 10.41
C GLU A 136 -20.78 22.86 11.71
N ALA A 137 -21.46 22.85 12.85
CA ALA A 137 -20.79 22.90 14.15
C ALA A 137 -19.96 21.64 14.42
N PHE A 138 -20.46 20.47 14.00
CA PHE A 138 -19.75 19.19 14.10
C PHE A 138 -18.49 19.18 13.23
N ASP A 139 -18.59 19.61 11.97
CA ASP A 139 -17.44 19.74 11.08
C ASP A 139 -16.39 20.71 11.66
N ALA A 140 -16.83 21.85 12.19
CA ALA A 140 -15.94 22.85 12.77
C ALA A 140 -15.20 22.30 14.01
N ALA A 141 -15.87 21.50 14.84
CA ALA A 141 -15.27 20.86 16.00
C ALA A 141 -14.27 19.75 15.62
N CYS A 142 -14.61 18.94 14.62
CA CYS A 142 -13.80 17.80 14.22
C CYS A 142 -12.60 18.18 13.36
N PHE A 143 -12.70 19.20 12.50
CA PHE A 143 -11.64 19.64 11.59
C PHE A 143 -10.24 19.80 12.25
N PRO A 144 -10.10 20.55 13.37
CA PRO A 144 -8.79 20.69 14.03
C PRO A 144 -8.30 19.37 14.64
N LEU A 145 -9.20 18.53 15.15
CA LEU A 145 -8.88 17.23 15.72
C LEU A 145 -8.41 16.25 14.62
N THR A 146 -8.95 16.38 13.42
CA THR A 146 -8.56 15.61 12.23
C THR A 146 -7.19 16.04 11.70
N LEU A 147 -6.91 17.33 11.55
CA LEU A 147 -5.68 17.79 10.88
C LEU A 147 -4.44 17.83 11.79
N PHE A 148 -4.62 18.02 13.09
CA PHE A 148 -3.51 18.29 14.00
C PHE A 148 -3.32 17.24 15.08
N SER A 149 -3.90 16.05 14.90
CA SER A 149 -3.79 14.92 15.84
C SER A 149 -2.34 14.54 16.16
N THR A 150 -1.42 14.67 15.20
CA THR A 150 0.01 14.38 15.36
C THR A 150 0.85 15.59 15.80
N SER A 151 0.28 16.80 15.74
CA SER A 151 1.02 18.07 15.97
C SER A 151 0.91 18.58 17.40
N PHE A 152 0.03 18.00 18.22
CA PHE A 152 -0.21 18.42 19.59
C PHE A 152 0.00 17.26 20.56
N TYR A 153 0.43 17.58 21.78
CA TYR A 153 0.33 16.62 22.88
C TYR A 153 -1.15 16.20 23.00
N PRO A 154 -1.49 14.89 23.01
CA PRO A 154 -2.87 14.39 22.96
C PRO A 154 -3.64 14.60 24.27
N GLY A 155 -3.38 15.70 24.99
CA GLY A 155 -4.08 16.06 26.22
C GLY A 155 -5.58 16.24 26.03
N TRP A 156 -6.06 16.42 24.79
CA TRP A 156 -7.49 16.38 24.47
C TRP A 156 -8.07 14.97 24.39
N ALA A 157 -7.24 13.97 24.07
CA ALA A 157 -7.64 12.58 23.89
C ALA A 157 -7.45 11.71 25.15
N SER A 158 -6.92 12.28 26.23
CA SER A 158 -6.75 11.58 27.51
C SER A 158 -7.47 12.30 28.65
N GLY A 159 -7.99 11.51 29.60
CA GLY A 159 -8.62 12.01 30.82
C GLY A 159 -9.87 12.85 30.58
N ILE A 160 -10.02 13.89 31.41
CA ILE A 160 -11.14 14.83 31.49
C ILE A 160 -11.45 15.48 30.12
N SER A 161 -10.42 15.86 29.36
CA SER A 161 -10.59 16.49 28.05
C SER A 161 -11.28 15.62 27.02
N ALA A 162 -10.99 14.30 27.02
CA ALA A 162 -11.62 13.36 26.10
C ALA A 162 -13.12 13.24 26.37
N SER A 163 -13.51 13.28 27.65
CA SER A 163 -14.92 13.27 28.04
C SER A 163 -15.68 14.54 27.60
N VAL A 164 -15.00 15.69 27.57
CA VAL A 164 -15.57 16.96 27.07
C VAL A 164 -15.76 16.89 25.56
N VAL A 165 -14.75 16.44 24.80
CA VAL A 165 -14.84 16.28 23.34
C VAL A 165 -15.92 15.28 22.96
N HIS A 166 -15.93 14.11 23.60
CA HIS A 166 -16.97 13.10 23.40
C HIS A 166 -18.36 13.65 23.74
N GLY A 167 -18.50 14.38 24.85
CA GLY A 167 -19.77 15.00 25.25
C GLY A 167 -20.27 16.06 24.26
N LEU A 168 -19.38 16.93 23.80
CA LEU A 168 -19.69 17.96 22.80
C LEU A 168 -20.15 17.33 21.49
N LEU A 169 -19.34 16.43 20.92
CA LEU A 169 -19.65 15.77 19.65
C LEU A 169 -20.94 14.93 19.77
N GLY A 170 -21.15 14.25 20.90
CA GLY A 170 -22.38 13.53 21.19
C GLY A 170 -23.62 14.43 21.19
N MET A 171 -23.56 15.61 21.83
CA MET A 171 -24.68 16.57 21.81
C MET A 171 -24.96 17.13 20.41
N LEU A 172 -23.93 17.35 19.60
CA LEU A 172 -24.12 17.81 18.21
C LEU A 172 -24.79 16.75 17.34
N VAL A 173 -24.44 15.47 17.55
CA VAL A 173 -25.09 14.33 16.90
C VAL A 173 -26.53 14.15 17.38
N GLU A 174 -26.78 14.20 18.68
CA GLU A 174 -28.13 14.16 19.26
C GLU A 174 -29.01 15.34 18.74
N GLY A 175 -28.39 16.48 18.42
CA GLY A 175 -29.04 17.64 17.80
C GLY A 175 -29.36 17.50 16.31
N GLY A 176 -28.82 16.48 15.63
CA GLY A 176 -29.14 16.17 14.23
C GLY A 176 -28.00 16.38 13.23
N ALA A 177 -26.73 16.37 13.68
CA ALA A 177 -25.58 16.32 12.76
C ALA A 177 -25.56 14.98 11.98
N ASP A 178 -25.47 15.04 10.66
CA ASP A 178 -25.60 13.90 9.74
C ASP A 178 -24.28 13.49 9.04
N ASN A 179 -23.19 14.20 9.32
CA ASN A 179 -21.87 14.04 8.69
C ASN A 179 -20.88 13.17 9.49
N VAL A 180 -21.35 12.42 10.49
CA VAL A 180 -20.49 11.61 11.37
C VAL A 180 -19.62 10.64 10.58
N ASN A 181 -20.21 9.89 9.63
CA ASN A 181 -19.47 8.95 8.79
C ASN A 181 -18.42 9.66 7.92
N GLN A 182 -18.74 10.84 7.37
CA GLN A 182 -17.78 11.61 6.56
C GLN A 182 -16.56 12.03 7.39
N CYS A 183 -16.80 12.55 8.59
CA CYS A 183 -15.74 12.93 9.52
C CYS A 183 -14.92 11.71 9.96
N PHE A 184 -15.58 10.57 10.18
CA PHE A 184 -14.93 9.32 10.57
C PHE A 184 -13.96 8.80 9.48
N LEU A 185 -14.37 8.85 8.21
CA LEU A 185 -13.51 8.51 7.08
C LEU A 185 -12.33 9.48 6.93
N GLU A 186 -12.56 10.78 7.13
CA GLU A 186 -11.49 11.79 7.09
C GLU A 186 -10.49 11.62 8.25
N ALA A 187 -10.97 11.39 9.47
CA ALA A 187 -10.12 11.09 10.63
C ALA A 187 -9.23 9.87 10.35
N SER A 188 -9.81 8.82 9.74
CA SER A 188 -9.09 7.60 9.36
C SER A 188 -8.02 7.86 8.29
N ARG A 189 -8.35 8.70 7.30
CA ARG A 189 -7.43 9.15 6.24
C ARG A 189 -6.21 9.89 6.80
N PHE A 190 -6.42 10.82 7.73
CA PHE A 190 -5.34 11.63 8.30
C PHE A 190 -4.57 10.89 9.41
N GLY A 191 -5.15 9.84 9.97
CA GLY A 191 -4.55 9.02 11.03
C GLY A 191 -4.83 9.55 12.44
N SER A 192 -5.98 10.21 12.61
CA SER A 192 -6.41 10.77 13.89
C SER A 192 -7.09 9.70 14.74
N MET A 193 -6.30 8.72 15.17
CA MET A 193 -6.75 7.51 15.87
C MET A 193 -7.69 7.81 17.05
N GLU A 194 -7.35 8.81 17.87
CA GLU A 194 -8.19 9.18 19.01
C GLU A 194 -9.56 9.76 18.62
N LEU A 195 -9.61 10.51 17.51
CA LEU A 195 -10.88 11.00 16.98
C LEU A 195 -11.69 9.84 16.39
N VAL A 196 -11.05 8.92 15.68
CA VAL A 196 -11.68 7.69 15.17
C VAL A 196 -12.32 6.91 16.33
N ARG A 197 -11.61 6.71 17.44
CA ARG A 197 -12.13 6.07 18.66
C ARG A 197 -13.36 6.79 19.23
N ILE A 198 -13.31 8.11 19.39
CA ILE A 198 -14.45 8.89 19.90
C ILE A 198 -15.65 8.77 18.96
N LEU A 199 -15.43 8.85 17.64
CA LEU A 199 -16.48 8.74 16.64
C LEU A 199 -17.12 7.35 16.61
N LEU A 200 -16.35 6.26 16.81
CA LEU A 200 -16.88 4.90 16.97
C LEU A 200 -17.82 4.82 18.18
N GLN A 201 -17.42 5.37 19.33
CA GLN A 201 -18.24 5.36 20.54
C GLN A 201 -19.54 6.17 20.36
N ILE A 202 -19.46 7.33 19.71
CA ILE A 202 -20.63 8.16 19.40
C ILE A 202 -21.56 7.45 18.42
N ALA A 203 -21.01 6.82 17.37
CA ALA A 203 -21.79 6.07 16.40
C ALA A 203 -22.52 4.89 17.05
N GLN A 204 -21.84 4.13 17.90
CA GLN A 204 -22.43 3.02 18.65
C GLN A 204 -23.55 3.48 19.59
N ARG A 205 -23.34 4.58 20.33
CA ARG A 205 -24.35 5.12 21.26
C ARG A 205 -25.59 5.66 20.54
N ASN A 206 -25.42 6.23 19.36
CA ASN A 206 -26.50 6.86 18.60
C ASN A 206 -27.07 5.96 17.48
N SER A 207 -26.65 4.68 17.43
CA SER A 207 -27.04 3.73 16.38
C SER A 207 -26.81 4.27 14.96
N LEU A 208 -25.70 4.99 14.76
CA LEU A 208 -25.31 5.52 13.46
C LEU A 208 -24.51 4.47 12.68
N ASP A 209 -24.76 4.41 11.38
CA ASP A 209 -24.00 3.58 10.46
C ASP A 209 -22.72 4.32 10.04
N VAL A 210 -21.57 3.77 10.42
CA VAL A 210 -20.24 4.25 10.01
C VAL A 210 -19.51 3.14 9.27
N ASP A 211 -18.89 3.50 8.14
CA ASP A 211 -18.26 2.52 7.26
C ASP A 211 -16.82 2.24 7.72
N VAL A 212 -16.70 1.33 8.71
CA VAL A 212 -15.42 0.95 9.33
C VAL A 212 -14.49 0.27 8.33
N ASP A 213 -15.03 -0.53 7.41
CA ASP A 213 -14.24 -1.22 6.40
C ASP A 213 -13.67 -0.24 5.36
N LEU A 214 -14.44 0.76 4.93
CA LEU A 214 -13.94 1.84 4.07
C LEU A 214 -12.92 2.72 4.81
N ALA A 215 -13.16 3.01 6.09
CA ALA A 215 -12.20 3.71 6.94
C ALA A 215 -10.86 2.96 7.01
N LEU A 216 -10.88 1.63 7.16
CA LEU A 216 -9.69 0.78 7.14
C LEU A 216 -8.99 0.87 5.79
N GLY A 217 -9.75 0.93 4.69
CA GLY A 217 -9.22 1.20 3.35
C GLY A 217 -8.45 2.52 3.26
N PHE A 218 -9.00 3.62 3.80
CA PHE A 218 -8.31 4.91 3.84
C PHE A 218 -7.07 4.89 4.73
N ALA A 219 -7.18 4.36 5.96
CA ALA A 219 -6.06 4.27 6.89
C ALA A 219 -4.91 3.44 6.29
N SER A 220 -5.23 2.31 5.65
CA SER A 220 -4.26 1.47 4.94
C SER A 220 -3.63 2.19 3.75
N HIS A 221 -4.43 2.94 2.99
CA HIS A 221 -3.93 3.71 1.84
C HIS A 221 -2.91 4.78 2.26
N TYR A 222 -3.08 5.39 3.43
CA TYR A 222 -2.18 6.41 3.96
C TYR A 222 -1.21 5.89 5.03
N SER A 223 -1.08 4.57 5.17
CA SER A 223 -0.17 3.89 6.09
C SER A 223 -0.33 4.32 7.55
N LYS A 224 -1.56 4.53 8.00
CA LYS A 224 -1.92 4.97 9.36
C LYS A 224 -2.08 3.76 10.28
N ILE A 225 -0.98 3.07 10.59
CA ILE A 225 -0.99 1.78 11.30
C ILE A 225 -1.76 1.82 12.62
N GLU A 226 -1.50 2.81 13.49
CA GLU A 226 -2.21 2.94 14.78
C GLU A 226 -3.72 3.12 14.59
N THR A 227 -4.13 3.79 13.51
CA THR A 227 -5.55 3.95 13.18
C THR A 227 -6.14 2.65 12.64
N MET A 228 -5.38 1.88 11.87
CA MET A 228 -5.79 0.55 11.42
C MET A 228 -5.99 -0.41 12.62
N ASP A 229 -5.10 -0.34 13.63
CA ASP A 229 -5.25 -1.11 14.87
C ASP A 229 -6.58 -0.75 15.57
N CYS A 230 -6.84 0.54 15.78
CA CYS A 230 -8.10 1.02 16.37
C CYS A 230 -9.34 0.55 15.57
N LEU A 231 -9.31 0.65 14.24
CA LEU A 231 -10.43 0.25 13.38
C LEU A 231 -10.73 -1.25 13.43
N VAL A 232 -9.71 -2.09 13.61
CA VAL A 232 -9.90 -3.55 13.74
C VAL A 232 -10.29 -3.94 15.16
N GLU A 233 -9.64 -3.40 16.17
CA GLU A 233 -9.85 -3.80 17.57
C GLU A 233 -11.10 -3.21 18.20
N GLU A 234 -11.40 -1.94 17.88
CA GLU A 234 -12.52 -1.21 18.45
C GLU A 234 -13.67 -1.07 17.45
N GLY A 235 -13.33 -0.88 16.17
CA GLY A 235 -14.31 -0.75 15.08
C GLY A 235 -14.81 -2.09 14.54
N ASN A 236 -14.20 -3.22 14.90
CA ASN A 236 -14.51 -4.55 14.38
C ASN A 236 -14.47 -4.66 12.85
N ALA A 237 -13.55 -3.95 12.18
CA ALA A 237 -13.37 -4.08 10.74
C ALA A 237 -12.98 -5.53 10.37
N VAL A 238 -13.61 -6.06 9.32
CA VAL A 238 -13.44 -7.46 8.88
C VAL A 238 -13.06 -7.60 7.41
N ALA A 239 -13.21 -6.55 6.60
CA ALA A 239 -12.92 -6.61 5.17
C ALA A 239 -11.45 -6.28 4.86
N PHE A 240 -10.57 -7.27 5.00
CA PHE A 240 -9.12 -7.08 4.77
C PHE A 240 -8.70 -7.18 3.32
N LEU A 241 -9.46 -7.91 2.49
CA LEU A 241 -9.10 -8.19 1.10
C LEU A 241 -8.75 -6.93 0.28
N SER A 242 -9.67 -5.97 0.20
CA SER A 242 -9.50 -4.79 -0.66
C SER A 242 -8.33 -3.90 -0.19
N PRO A 243 -8.22 -3.55 1.11
CA PRO A 243 -7.06 -2.81 1.63
C PRO A 243 -5.72 -3.54 1.41
N LEU A 244 -5.66 -4.85 1.65
CA LEU A 244 -4.45 -5.66 1.45
C LEU A 244 -4.01 -5.68 -0.02
N MET A 245 -4.94 -5.94 -0.95
CA MET A 245 -4.65 -5.96 -2.39
C MET A 245 -4.08 -4.61 -2.84
N ARG A 246 -4.69 -3.49 -2.44
CA ARG A 246 -4.22 -2.14 -2.81
C ARG A 246 -2.87 -1.81 -2.18
N ALA A 247 -2.59 -2.26 -0.97
CA ALA A 247 -1.27 -2.12 -0.35
C ALA A 247 -0.21 -2.91 -1.13
N ALA A 248 -0.55 -4.13 -1.55
CA ALA A 248 0.31 -4.99 -2.34
C ALA A 248 0.62 -4.43 -3.74
N GLU A 249 -0.37 -3.88 -4.45
CA GLU A 249 -0.20 -3.21 -5.75
C GLU A 249 0.70 -1.96 -5.66
N ARG A 250 0.58 -1.19 -4.57
CA ARG A 250 1.35 0.04 -4.36
C ARG A 250 2.76 -0.20 -3.84
N GLY A 251 3.05 -1.41 -3.35
CA GLY A 251 4.35 -1.72 -2.75
C GLY A 251 4.50 -1.21 -1.31
N CYS A 252 3.41 -1.13 -0.55
CA CYS A 252 3.45 -0.66 0.83
C CYS A 252 3.78 -1.81 1.80
N VAL A 253 5.07 -2.08 2.01
CA VAL A 253 5.57 -3.21 2.82
C VAL A 253 4.97 -3.22 4.21
N GLN A 254 5.01 -2.09 4.93
CA GLN A 254 4.53 -2.00 6.32
C GLN A 254 3.05 -2.37 6.48
N VAL A 255 2.20 -1.95 5.54
CA VAL A 255 0.77 -2.24 5.57
C VAL A 255 0.50 -3.71 5.21
N VAL A 256 1.23 -4.27 4.24
CA VAL A 256 1.12 -5.70 3.90
C VAL A 256 1.55 -6.57 5.07
N GLU A 257 2.70 -6.27 5.69
CA GLU A 257 3.15 -6.99 6.89
C GLU A 257 2.13 -6.95 8.01
N TRP A 258 1.51 -5.78 8.23
CA TRP A 258 0.49 -5.61 9.25
C TRP A 258 -0.70 -6.54 9.02
N PHE A 259 -1.23 -6.62 7.79
CA PHE A 259 -2.33 -7.52 7.44
C PHE A 259 -1.94 -9.00 7.60
N VAL A 260 -0.75 -9.39 7.15
CA VAL A 260 -0.26 -10.77 7.30
C VAL A 260 -0.14 -11.17 8.78
N LYS A 261 0.38 -10.28 9.63
CA LYS A 261 0.50 -10.51 11.09
C LYS A 261 -0.85 -10.66 11.79
N ARG A 262 -1.92 -10.06 11.24
CA ARG A 262 -3.30 -10.17 11.74
C ARG A 262 -4.03 -11.44 11.27
N GLY A 263 -3.38 -12.31 10.49
CA GLY A 263 -3.94 -13.61 10.10
C GLY A 263 -4.98 -13.54 8.98
N CYS A 264 -4.67 -12.83 7.89
CA CYS A 264 -5.49 -12.85 6.67
C CYS A 264 -5.79 -14.27 6.18
N ARG A 265 -6.95 -14.42 5.52
CA ARG A 265 -7.38 -15.69 4.95
C ARG A 265 -6.49 -16.09 3.78
N GLU A 266 -6.40 -17.40 3.53
CA GLU A 266 -5.54 -17.97 2.49
C GLU A 266 -5.81 -17.35 1.09
N MET A 267 -7.08 -17.17 0.75
CA MET A 267 -7.48 -16.55 -0.52
C MET A 267 -7.11 -15.07 -0.59
N GLU A 268 -7.15 -14.34 0.52
CA GLU A 268 -6.76 -12.93 0.57
C GLU A 268 -5.27 -12.77 0.31
N LEU A 269 -4.45 -13.65 0.91
CA LEU A 269 -3.01 -13.71 0.67
C LEU A 269 -2.69 -14.06 -0.79
N CYS A 270 -3.43 -15.01 -1.38
CA CYS A 270 -3.26 -15.39 -2.79
C CYS A 270 -3.60 -14.23 -3.75
N LEU A 271 -4.70 -13.52 -3.49
CA LEU A 271 -5.11 -12.36 -4.30
C LEU A 271 -4.13 -11.19 -4.13
N ALA A 272 -3.62 -10.96 -2.93
CA ALA A 272 -2.58 -9.98 -2.67
C ALA A 272 -1.25 -10.31 -3.38
N LEU A 273 -0.84 -11.59 -3.37
CA LEU A 273 0.32 -12.07 -4.13
C LEU A 273 0.14 -11.82 -5.63
N THR A 274 -1.04 -12.12 -6.16
CA THR A 274 -1.39 -11.88 -7.56
C THR A 274 -1.32 -10.39 -7.91
N ALA A 275 -1.85 -9.54 -7.02
CA ALA A 275 -1.85 -8.09 -7.19
C ALA A 275 -0.41 -7.51 -7.17
N ALA A 276 0.43 -7.92 -6.21
CA ALA A 276 1.85 -7.58 -6.15
C ALA A 276 2.61 -8.04 -7.41
N THR A 277 2.34 -9.28 -7.86
CA THR A 277 2.95 -9.88 -9.06
C THR A 277 2.56 -9.07 -10.31
N SER A 278 1.28 -8.73 -10.46
CA SER A 278 0.80 -7.91 -11.57
C SER A 278 1.47 -6.53 -11.60
N SER A 279 1.61 -5.87 -10.44
CA SER A 279 2.22 -4.54 -10.34
C SER A 279 3.76 -4.58 -10.30
N SER A 280 4.38 -5.73 -10.58
CA SER A 280 5.83 -5.95 -10.51
C SER A 280 6.46 -5.53 -9.16
N ARG A 281 5.71 -5.65 -8.05
CA ARG A 281 6.17 -5.40 -6.68
C ARG A 281 6.88 -6.65 -6.14
N VAL A 282 8.07 -6.91 -6.68
CA VAL A 282 8.85 -8.13 -6.39
C VAL A 282 9.13 -8.31 -4.89
N GLU A 283 9.45 -7.24 -4.17
CA GLU A 283 9.68 -7.29 -2.72
C GLU A 283 8.46 -7.78 -1.94
N ILE A 284 7.26 -7.27 -2.27
CA ILE A 284 6.01 -7.72 -1.65
C ILE A 284 5.67 -9.15 -2.06
N ALA A 285 5.83 -9.49 -3.34
CA ALA A 285 5.57 -10.85 -3.82
C ALA A 285 6.50 -11.86 -3.12
N ALA A 286 7.77 -11.51 -2.91
CA ALA A 286 8.72 -12.32 -2.17
C ALA A 286 8.33 -12.49 -0.70
N TYR A 287 7.83 -11.43 -0.06
CA TYR A 287 7.33 -11.50 1.31
C TYR A 287 6.06 -12.36 1.41
N LEU A 288 5.10 -12.21 0.48
CA LEU A 288 3.82 -12.91 0.53
C LEU A 288 3.90 -14.39 0.14
N LEU A 289 4.77 -14.75 -0.80
CA LEU A 289 4.82 -16.10 -1.37
C LEU A 289 4.93 -17.21 -0.30
N PRO A 290 5.80 -17.13 0.73
CA PRO A 290 5.87 -18.13 1.79
C PRO A 290 4.63 -18.24 2.68
N HIS A 291 3.77 -17.21 2.69
CA HIS A 291 2.55 -17.18 3.50
C HIS A 291 1.32 -17.74 2.77
N VAL A 292 1.38 -17.93 1.45
CA VAL A 292 0.28 -18.52 0.69
C VAL A 292 0.37 -20.06 0.76
N PRO A 293 -0.68 -20.77 1.18
CA PRO A 293 -0.64 -22.23 1.24
C PRO A 293 -0.42 -22.87 -0.13
N ARG A 294 0.47 -23.87 -0.18
CA ARG A 294 0.80 -24.61 -1.41
C ARG A 294 -0.43 -25.19 -2.14
N PRO A 295 -1.44 -25.77 -1.47
CA PRO A 295 -2.62 -26.27 -2.16
C PRO A 295 -3.37 -25.18 -2.94
N VAL A 296 -3.39 -23.94 -2.41
CA VAL A 296 -4.01 -22.79 -3.08
C VAL A 296 -3.19 -22.38 -4.30
N LEU A 297 -1.86 -22.29 -4.16
CA LEU A 297 -0.97 -21.97 -5.28
C LEU A 297 -1.07 -23.02 -6.40
N ALA A 298 -1.09 -24.30 -6.04
CA ALA A 298 -1.22 -25.40 -6.98
C ALA A 298 -2.58 -25.41 -7.69
N ALA A 299 -3.68 -25.14 -6.97
CA ALA A 299 -5.02 -25.11 -7.54
C ALA A 299 -5.25 -23.92 -8.47
N LEU A 300 -4.64 -22.76 -8.18
CA LEU A 300 -4.85 -21.50 -8.91
C LEU A 300 -3.66 -21.09 -9.78
N ASN A 301 -2.74 -22.02 -10.08
CA ASN A 301 -1.46 -21.69 -10.70
C ASN A 301 -1.62 -20.91 -12.02
N ALA A 302 -2.56 -21.33 -12.87
CA ALA A 302 -2.77 -20.73 -14.17
C ALA A 302 -3.49 -19.39 -14.05
N GLU A 303 -4.48 -19.31 -13.15
CA GLU A 303 -5.27 -18.13 -12.85
C GLU A 303 -4.40 -17.01 -12.27
N ILE A 304 -3.48 -17.33 -11.36
CA ILE A 304 -2.51 -16.37 -10.79
C ILE A 304 -1.68 -15.74 -11.91
N LEU A 305 -1.10 -16.56 -12.80
CA LEU A 305 -0.25 -16.10 -13.90
C LEU A 305 -1.05 -15.30 -14.94
N LYS A 306 -2.25 -15.77 -15.32
CA LYS A 306 -3.17 -15.05 -16.22
C LYS A 306 -3.55 -13.68 -15.66
N ALA A 307 -4.06 -13.65 -14.42
CA ALA A 307 -4.50 -12.43 -13.76
C ALA A 307 -3.34 -11.45 -13.51
N ALA A 308 -2.14 -11.96 -13.22
CA ALA A 308 -0.94 -11.14 -13.10
C ALA A 308 -0.55 -10.52 -14.45
N GLY A 309 -0.63 -11.27 -15.54
CA GLY A 309 -0.35 -10.77 -16.89
C GLY A 309 -1.37 -9.73 -17.37
N GLU A 310 -2.67 -9.93 -17.12
CA GLU A 310 -3.74 -9.01 -17.53
C GLU A 310 -3.56 -7.60 -16.96
N ARG A 311 -3.15 -7.54 -15.68
CA ARG A 311 -2.99 -6.29 -14.94
C ARG A 311 -1.55 -5.73 -14.99
N SER A 312 -0.66 -6.37 -15.74
CA SER A 312 0.79 -6.08 -15.72
C SER A 312 1.22 -4.74 -16.32
N GLY A 313 0.35 -4.09 -17.12
CA GLY A 313 0.68 -2.84 -17.81
C GLY A 313 1.90 -2.95 -18.74
N GLY A 314 2.21 -4.17 -19.21
CA GLY A 314 3.35 -4.47 -20.09
C GLY A 314 4.65 -4.88 -19.37
N SER A 315 4.69 -4.91 -18.03
CA SER A 315 5.85 -5.35 -17.26
C SER A 315 5.66 -6.74 -16.67
N PHE A 316 6.37 -7.74 -17.19
CA PHE A 316 6.33 -9.13 -16.69
C PHE A 316 7.35 -9.45 -15.59
N LYS A 317 8.01 -8.46 -14.99
CA LYS A 317 9.02 -8.68 -13.93
C LYS A 317 8.47 -9.46 -12.74
N GLY A 318 7.23 -9.19 -12.32
CA GLY A 318 6.59 -9.95 -11.25
C GLY A 318 6.30 -11.40 -11.63
N VAL A 319 5.79 -11.63 -12.84
CA VAL A 319 5.56 -12.99 -13.37
C VAL A 319 6.88 -13.76 -13.48
N GLU A 320 7.93 -13.11 -14.01
CA GLU A 320 9.28 -13.67 -14.09
C GLU A 320 9.81 -14.03 -12.69
N PHE A 321 9.63 -13.15 -11.70
CA PHE A 321 10.01 -13.41 -10.32
C PHE A 321 9.29 -14.65 -9.76
N LEU A 322 7.98 -14.75 -9.96
CA LEU A 322 7.19 -15.86 -9.44
C LEU A 322 7.65 -17.20 -10.03
N LEU A 323 7.91 -17.25 -11.35
CA LEU A 323 8.43 -18.44 -12.03
C LEU A 323 9.86 -18.77 -11.56
N LYS A 324 10.76 -17.79 -11.45
CA LYS A 324 12.12 -18.00 -10.92
C LYS A 324 12.14 -18.48 -9.47
N SER A 325 11.12 -18.12 -8.70
CA SER A 325 11.01 -18.51 -7.28
C SER A 325 10.52 -19.93 -7.09
N ASP A 326 10.19 -20.66 -8.17
CA ASP A 326 9.54 -21.97 -8.10
C ASP A 326 8.32 -21.93 -7.18
N PHE A 327 7.35 -21.06 -7.52
CA PHE A 327 6.23 -20.76 -6.61
C PHE A 327 5.36 -21.96 -6.24
N LEU A 328 5.44 -23.07 -6.98
CA LEU A 328 4.77 -24.33 -6.66
C LEU A 328 5.64 -25.29 -5.83
N GLU A 329 6.91 -24.95 -5.62
CA GLU A 329 7.94 -25.83 -5.04
C GLU A 329 8.06 -27.18 -5.76
N ASP A 330 7.74 -27.18 -7.04
CA ASP A 330 7.88 -28.28 -7.96
C ASP A 330 8.27 -27.68 -9.32
N PRO A 331 9.56 -27.82 -9.72
CA PRO A 331 10.05 -27.27 -10.98
C PRO A 331 9.22 -27.71 -12.19
N MET A 332 8.75 -28.97 -12.20
CA MET A 332 7.98 -29.51 -13.31
C MET A 332 6.60 -28.89 -13.37
N ALA A 333 5.92 -28.77 -12.23
CA ALA A 333 4.63 -28.09 -12.16
C ALA A 333 4.75 -26.61 -12.55
N THR A 334 5.79 -25.91 -12.07
CA THR A 334 6.01 -24.49 -12.38
C THR A 334 6.24 -24.25 -13.87
N TYR A 335 7.08 -25.07 -14.52
CA TYR A 335 7.27 -24.99 -15.96
C TYR A 335 6.02 -25.40 -16.75
N SER A 336 5.31 -26.44 -16.30
CA SER A 336 4.08 -26.89 -16.93
C SER A 336 3.01 -25.80 -16.91
N ALA A 337 2.84 -25.09 -15.80
CA ALA A 337 1.89 -23.99 -15.68
C ALA A 337 2.18 -22.87 -16.70
N ALA A 338 3.45 -22.48 -16.84
CA ALA A 338 3.87 -21.50 -17.85
C ALA A 338 3.62 -21.99 -19.29
N ASP A 339 3.91 -23.27 -19.57
CA ASP A 339 3.74 -23.86 -20.89
C ASP A 339 2.24 -24.02 -21.28
N THR A 340 1.37 -24.39 -20.32
CA THR A 340 -0.08 -24.45 -20.53
C THR A 340 -0.64 -23.10 -20.96
N ILE A 341 -0.20 -21.99 -20.33
CA ILE A 341 -0.65 -20.64 -20.72
C ILE A 341 -0.06 -20.24 -22.07
N ALA A 342 1.23 -20.54 -22.31
CA ALA A 342 1.90 -20.23 -23.57
C ALA A 342 1.25 -20.91 -24.78
N LYS A 343 0.74 -22.14 -24.62
CA LYS A 343 0.05 -22.93 -25.65
C LYS A 343 -1.46 -22.70 -25.69
N SER A 344 -1.99 -21.88 -24.79
CA SER A 344 -3.44 -21.70 -24.64
C SER A 344 -4.05 -20.98 -25.86
N GLU A 345 -5.06 -21.61 -26.46
CA GLU A 345 -5.90 -20.99 -27.52
C GLU A 345 -6.95 -20.02 -26.95
N ASP A 346 -7.11 -19.98 -25.63
CA ASP A 346 -8.01 -19.09 -24.92
C ASP A 346 -7.69 -17.61 -25.22
N GLU A 347 -8.60 -16.93 -25.93
CA GLU A 347 -8.50 -15.52 -26.30
C GLU A 347 -8.58 -14.57 -25.10
N SER A 348 -9.03 -15.05 -23.92
CA SER A 348 -9.03 -14.23 -22.70
C SER A 348 -7.64 -14.00 -22.13
N VAL A 349 -6.68 -14.87 -22.46
CA VAL A 349 -5.30 -14.74 -21.98
C VAL A 349 -4.59 -13.62 -22.75
N PRO A 350 -3.97 -12.64 -22.08
CA PRO A 350 -3.28 -11.53 -22.74
C PRO A 350 -2.22 -12.00 -23.73
N LEU A 351 -2.28 -11.49 -24.96
CA LEU A 351 -1.32 -11.85 -26.01
C LEU A 351 0.13 -11.57 -25.58
N GLU A 352 0.38 -10.43 -24.93
CA GLU A 352 1.69 -10.05 -24.42
C GLU A 352 2.25 -11.08 -23.41
N LEU A 353 1.38 -11.63 -22.55
CA LEU A 353 1.76 -12.69 -21.62
C LEU A 353 2.10 -13.98 -22.36
N LYS A 354 1.26 -14.38 -23.34
CA LYS A 354 1.53 -15.58 -24.16
C LYS A 354 2.88 -15.47 -24.85
N THR A 355 3.16 -14.34 -25.51
CA THR A 355 4.43 -14.09 -26.19
C THR A 355 5.60 -14.16 -25.22
N PHE A 356 5.51 -13.48 -24.06
CA PHE A 356 6.55 -13.53 -23.03
C PHE A 356 6.84 -14.97 -22.56
N LEU A 357 5.81 -15.76 -22.29
CA LEU A 357 5.97 -17.15 -21.86
C LEU A 357 6.50 -18.03 -23.00
N GLN A 358 6.03 -17.83 -24.24
CA GLN A 358 6.52 -18.53 -25.43
C GLN A 358 8.02 -18.26 -25.67
N GLU A 359 8.48 -17.02 -25.49
CA GLU A 359 9.87 -16.62 -25.70
C GLU A 359 10.82 -17.12 -24.60
N HIS A 360 10.35 -17.21 -23.35
CA HIS A 360 11.24 -17.43 -22.20
C HIS A 360 10.97 -18.70 -21.40
N TRP A 361 9.71 -19.09 -21.19
CA TRP A 361 9.30 -20.04 -20.14
C TRP A 361 8.59 -21.30 -20.65
N SER A 362 8.27 -21.38 -21.95
CA SER A 362 7.62 -22.53 -22.57
C SER A 362 8.60 -23.64 -22.96
N GLU A 363 8.07 -24.81 -23.32
CA GLU A 363 8.84 -25.89 -23.92
C GLU A 363 9.44 -25.48 -25.29
N ALA A 364 8.76 -24.61 -26.03
CA ALA A 364 9.28 -24.05 -27.27
C ALA A 364 10.51 -23.14 -27.00
N ALA A 365 10.47 -22.36 -25.92
CA ALA A 365 11.61 -21.56 -25.47
C ALA A 365 12.82 -22.43 -25.15
N PHE A 366 12.62 -23.59 -24.50
CA PHE A 366 13.68 -24.56 -24.24
C PHE A 366 14.33 -25.06 -25.53
N LYS A 367 13.51 -25.53 -26.49
CA LYS A 367 14.00 -26.04 -27.79
C LYS A 367 14.76 -24.95 -28.56
N GLN A 368 14.26 -23.72 -28.51
CA GLN A 368 14.93 -22.57 -29.12
C GLN A 368 16.27 -22.26 -28.43
N GLY A 369 16.34 -22.33 -27.09
CA GLY A 369 17.58 -22.19 -26.34
C GLY A 369 18.64 -23.24 -26.70
N VAL A 370 18.23 -24.51 -26.82
CA VAL A 370 19.11 -25.60 -27.30
C VAL A 370 19.67 -25.28 -28.69
N LYS A 371 18.80 -24.86 -29.62
CA LYS A 371 19.21 -24.51 -30.99
C LYS A 371 20.20 -23.34 -31.00
N GLU A 372 19.92 -22.26 -30.27
CA GLU A 372 20.80 -21.10 -30.17
C GLU A 372 22.18 -21.45 -29.61
N SER A 373 22.23 -22.29 -28.57
CA SER A 373 23.50 -22.74 -27.99
C SER A 373 24.31 -23.58 -28.98
N ARG A 374 23.65 -24.46 -29.74
CA ARG A 374 24.28 -25.24 -30.81
C ARG A 374 24.82 -24.35 -31.94
N ASP A 375 24.03 -23.38 -32.39
CA ASP A 375 24.44 -22.44 -33.44
C ASP A 375 25.63 -21.58 -32.96
N ASN A 376 25.60 -21.12 -31.71
CA ASN A 376 26.72 -20.41 -31.08
C ASN A 376 27.99 -21.26 -31.01
N PHE A 377 27.86 -22.53 -30.63
CA PHE A 377 28.98 -23.47 -30.64
C PHE A 377 29.55 -23.68 -32.04
N LEU A 378 28.71 -23.87 -33.06
CA LEU A 378 29.16 -24.02 -34.45
C LEU A 378 29.87 -22.75 -34.96
N ASN A 379 29.32 -21.57 -34.65
CA ASN A 379 29.95 -20.30 -34.98
C ASN A 379 31.31 -20.16 -34.27
N PHE A 380 31.39 -20.49 -32.98
CA PHE A 380 32.66 -20.50 -32.25
C PHE A 380 33.67 -21.46 -32.87
N MET A 381 33.26 -22.68 -33.24
CA MET A 381 34.13 -23.66 -33.88
C MET A 381 34.62 -23.22 -35.26
N ARG A 382 33.81 -22.48 -36.03
CA ARG A 382 34.24 -21.86 -37.30
C ARG A 382 35.31 -20.80 -37.06
N VAL A 383 35.09 -19.90 -36.10
CA VAL A 383 36.09 -18.88 -35.72
C VAL A 383 37.37 -19.55 -35.20
N LEU A 384 37.26 -20.63 -34.43
CA LEU A 384 38.42 -21.36 -33.91
C LEU A 384 39.26 -22.00 -35.02
N LYS A 385 38.61 -22.57 -36.04
CA LYS A 385 39.29 -23.30 -37.12
C LYS A 385 39.81 -22.40 -38.25
N ILE A 386 39.04 -21.38 -38.62
CA ILE A 386 39.24 -20.58 -39.84
C ILE A 386 39.56 -19.12 -39.50
N GLY A 387 39.44 -18.70 -38.24
CA GLY A 387 39.68 -17.31 -37.85
C GLY A 387 41.13 -16.87 -38.01
N GLU A 388 41.32 -15.77 -38.73
CA GLU A 388 42.63 -15.16 -39.02
C GLU A 388 42.91 -13.92 -38.14
N SER A 389 42.15 -13.73 -37.06
CA SER A 389 42.37 -12.62 -36.12
C SER A 389 43.78 -12.70 -35.52
N ALA A 390 44.40 -11.55 -35.24
CA ALA A 390 45.74 -11.48 -34.63
C ALA A 390 45.90 -12.26 -33.31
N ILE A 391 44.80 -12.51 -32.59
CA ILE A 391 44.79 -13.26 -31.31
C ILE A 391 44.71 -14.79 -31.52
N CYS A 392 44.50 -15.27 -32.77
CA CYS A 392 44.40 -16.68 -33.17
C CYS A 392 43.85 -17.61 -32.10
N LEU A 393 42.51 -17.70 -31.96
CA LEU A 393 41.86 -18.43 -30.85
C LEU A 393 42.34 -19.88 -30.67
N LYS A 394 42.83 -20.54 -31.73
CA LYS A 394 43.41 -21.88 -31.69
C LYS A 394 44.66 -22.00 -30.81
N ASP A 395 45.41 -20.91 -30.66
CA ASP A 395 46.67 -20.85 -29.92
C ASP A 395 46.43 -20.63 -28.41
N LEU A 396 45.18 -20.35 -28.02
CA LEU A 396 44.81 -20.16 -26.62
C LEU A 396 44.67 -21.50 -25.86
N PRO A 397 45.09 -21.54 -24.58
CA PRO A 397 44.80 -22.66 -23.68
C PRO A 397 43.32 -23.05 -23.68
N ALA A 398 43.04 -24.36 -23.59
CA ALA A 398 41.67 -24.88 -23.63
C ALA A 398 40.70 -24.19 -22.66
N PRO A 399 41.05 -23.91 -21.38
CA PRO A 399 40.14 -23.20 -20.47
C PRO A 399 39.79 -21.77 -20.93
N LEU A 400 40.70 -21.07 -21.59
CA LEU A 400 40.42 -19.73 -22.14
C LEU A 400 39.50 -19.80 -23.36
N ARG A 401 39.66 -20.84 -24.20
CA ARG A 401 38.75 -21.08 -25.33
C ARG A 401 37.33 -21.37 -24.83
N VAL A 402 37.19 -22.23 -23.81
CA VAL A 402 35.90 -22.50 -23.16
C VAL A 402 35.31 -21.22 -22.55
N ALA A 403 36.14 -20.42 -21.88
CA ALA A 403 35.68 -19.16 -21.30
C ALA A 403 35.15 -18.19 -22.36
N ILE A 404 35.84 -18.03 -23.49
CA ILE A 404 35.36 -17.17 -24.59
C ILE A 404 34.00 -17.68 -25.12
N ALA A 405 33.84 -19.00 -25.25
CA ALA A 405 32.61 -19.59 -25.76
C ALA A 405 31.42 -19.46 -24.79
N TYR A 406 31.64 -19.67 -23.49
CA TYR A 406 30.53 -19.89 -22.54
C TYR A 406 30.45 -18.90 -21.37
N MET A 407 31.42 -18.00 -21.18
CA MET A 407 31.32 -16.95 -20.14
C MET A 407 30.06 -16.07 -20.28
N PRO A 408 29.60 -15.68 -21.49
CA PRO A 408 28.37 -14.92 -21.62
C PRO A 408 27.14 -15.67 -21.09
N LEU A 409 27.05 -16.98 -21.38
CA LEU A 409 25.99 -17.85 -20.86
C LEU A 409 26.09 -18.00 -19.35
N TYR A 410 27.27 -18.29 -18.81
CA TYR A 410 27.52 -18.40 -17.37
C TYR A 410 27.07 -17.12 -16.63
N ARG A 411 27.52 -15.94 -17.09
CA ARG A 411 27.11 -14.65 -16.50
C ARG A 411 25.61 -14.42 -16.62
N GLY A 412 25.00 -14.84 -17.73
CA GLY A 412 23.55 -14.78 -17.94
C GLY A 412 22.80 -15.62 -16.91
N CYS A 413 23.24 -16.85 -16.65
CA CYS A 413 22.65 -17.73 -15.65
C CYS A 413 22.85 -17.20 -14.21
N VAL A 414 24.05 -16.74 -13.86
CA VAL A 414 24.32 -16.11 -12.55
C VAL A 414 23.44 -14.89 -12.33
N LYS A 415 23.34 -14.01 -13.34
CA LYS A 415 22.51 -12.80 -13.28
C LYS A 415 21.02 -13.13 -13.20
N ALA A 416 20.57 -14.18 -13.88
CA ALA A 416 19.17 -14.58 -13.86
C ALA A 416 18.71 -14.96 -12.46
N GLY A 417 19.58 -15.66 -11.70
CA GLY A 417 19.35 -16.04 -10.30
C GLY A 417 18.07 -16.86 -10.08
N GLY A 418 17.66 -16.97 -8.81
CA GLY A 418 16.44 -17.70 -8.42
C GLY A 418 16.63 -19.20 -8.28
N ARG A 419 15.53 -19.91 -7.99
CA ARG A 419 15.50 -21.38 -7.92
C ARG A 419 15.44 -22.02 -9.31
N LEU A 420 14.74 -21.36 -10.24
CA LEU A 420 14.60 -21.78 -11.63
C LEU A 420 15.19 -20.76 -12.60
N LEU A 421 15.82 -21.27 -13.66
CA LEU A 421 16.14 -20.48 -14.85
C LEU A 421 14.94 -20.46 -15.80
N SER A 422 14.88 -19.46 -16.68
CA SER A 422 13.96 -19.50 -17.81
C SER A 422 14.25 -20.73 -18.67
N GLN A 423 13.22 -21.32 -19.29
CA GLN A 423 13.38 -22.49 -20.16
C GLN A 423 14.38 -22.24 -21.28
N LYS A 424 14.42 -21.03 -21.84
CA LYS A 424 15.41 -20.64 -22.85
C LYS A 424 16.85 -20.75 -22.35
N LEU A 425 17.16 -20.16 -21.19
CA LEU A 425 18.50 -20.24 -20.59
C LEU A 425 18.84 -21.68 -20.17
N ARG A 426 17.86 -22.42 -19.63
CA ARG A 426 18.01 -23.83 -19.28
C ARG A 426 18.39 -24.67 -20.51
N GLY A 427 17.71 -24.48 -21.65
CA GLY A 427 18.03 -25.16 -22.90
C GLY A 427 19.44 -24.84 -23.40
N GLN A 428 19.86 -23.57 -23.32
CA GLN A 428 21.22 -23.17 -23.68
C GLN A 428 22.28 -23.86 -22.80
N LEU A 429 22.02 -23.93 -21.49
CA LEU A 429 22.92 -24.53 -20.50
C LEU A 429 23.04 -26.05 -20.67
N VAL A 430 21.92 -26.76 -20.90
CA VAL A 430 21.92 -28.20 -21.15
C VAL A 430 22.75 -28.55 -22.38
N GLU A 431 22.54 -27.84 -23.50
CA GLU A 431 23.34 -28.08 -24.71
C GLU A 431 24.81 -27.72 -24.49
N ALA A 432 25.12 -26.63 -23.76
CA ALA A 432 26.50 -26.26 -23.45
C ALA A 432 27.23 -27.35 -22.64
N VAL A 433 26.58 -27.90 -21.61
CA VAL A 433 27.13 -29.00 -20.79
C VAL A 433 27.34 -30.25 -21.63
N LYS A 434 26.37 -30.62 -22.47
CA LYS A 434 26.48 -31.74 -23.41
C LYS A 434 27.71 -31.61 -24.32
N GLN A 435 27.95 -30.41 -24.86
CA GLN A 435 29.12 -30.14 -25.71
C GLN A 435 30.46 -30.24 -24.95
N LEU A 436 30.47 -29.93 -23.64
CA LEU A 436 31.68 -30.00 -22.80
C LEU A 436 31.99 -31.41 -22.32
N GLN A 437 30.97 -32.21 -21.97
CA GLN A 437 31.15 -33.56 -21.43
C GLN A 437 31.24 -34.66 -22.50
N GLY A 438 30.74 -34.41 -23.72
CA GLY A 438 30.86 -35.34 -24.84
C GLY A 438 29.92 -36.55 -24.82
N PHE A 439 29.00 -36.62 -23.86
CA PHE A 439 27.94 -37.64 -23.76
C PHE A 439 26.57 -36.97 -23.54
N ASP A 440 25.48 -37.69 -23.83
CA ASP A 440 24.12 -37.18 -23.56
C ASP A 440 23.93 -36.99 -22.05
N VAL A 441 23.57 -35.77 -21.64
CA VAL A 441 23.18 -35.48 -20.25
C VAL A 441 21.87 -36.21 -19.99
N ASP A 442 21.87 -37.08 -18.98
CA ASP A 442 20.72 -37.93 -18.69
C ASP A 442 19.50 -37.05 -18.38
N THR A 443 18.35 -37.36 -19.00
CA THR A 443 17.15 -36.52 -18.94
C THR A 443 16.69 -36.25 -17.51
N GLU A 444 16.93 -37.17 -16.58
CA GLU A 444 16.62 -37.00 -15.14
C GLU A 444 17.53 -36.01 -14.41
N GLU A 445 18.81 -35.91 -14.79
CA GLU A 445 19.74 -34.92 -14.20
C GLU A 445 19.42 -33.51 -14.66
N VAL A 446 18.85 -33.36 -15.87
CA VAL A 446 18.34 -32.09 -16.40
C VAL A 446 17.19 -31.53 -15.54
N TYR A 447 16.50 -32.37 -14.76
CA TYR A 447 15.41 -31.98 -13.87
C TYR A 447 15.85 -31.69 -12.42
N LYS A 448 17.05 -32.12 -12.00
CA LYS A 448 17.54 -31.97 -10.61
C LYS A 448 18.15 -30.60 -10.25
N GLY A 449 17.87 -29.59 -11.06
CA GLY A 449 18.17 -28.19 -10.78
C GLY A 449 19.37 -27.65 -11.56
N HIS A 450 19.27 -26.40 -11.98
CA HIS A 450 20.27 -25.74 -12.83
C HIS A 450 21.66 -25.58 -12.18
N HIS A 451 21.75 -25.66 -10.85
CA HIS A 451 23.01 -25.54 -10.10
C HIS A 451 24.03 -26.63 -10.47
N GLN A 452 23.58 -27.86 -10.73
CA GLN A 452 24.49 -28.95 -11.13
C GLN A 452 25.10 -28.68 -12.52
N LEU A 453 24.26 -28.25 -13.47
CA LEU A 453 24.71 -27.87 -14.81
C LEU A 453 25.66 -26.67 -14.77
N MET A 454 25.38 -25.69 -13.90
CA MET A 454 26.28 -24.56 -13.65
C MET A 454 27.63 -25.01 -13.07
N ALA A 455 27.63 -25.94 -12.13
CA ALA A 455 28.87 -26.48 -11.55
C ALA A 455 29.75 -27.20 -12.58
N VAL A 456 29.14 -27.93 -13.53
CA VAL A 456 29.88 -28.51 -14.67
C VAL A 456 30.50 -27.42 -15.52
N LEU A 457 29.73 -26.37 -15.86
CA LEU A 457 30.25 -25.26 -16.64
C LEU A 457 31.40 -24.54 -15.91
N GLU A 458 31.25 -24.27 -14.62
CA GLU A 458 32.27 -23.65 -13.75
C GLU A 458 33.55 -24.46 -13.69
N HIS A 459 33.47 -25.79 -13.66
CA HIS A 459 34.65 -26.66 -13.62
C HIS A 459 35.56 -26.48 -14.84
N HIS A 460 34.98 -26.16 -16.00
CA HIS A 460 35.75 -25.92 -17.23
C HIS A 460 36.17 -24.45 -17.41
N LEU A 461 35.73 -23.55 -16.53
CA LEU A 461 36.07 -22.12 -16.58
C LEU A 461 37.30 -21.79 -15.71
N PRO A 462 38.15 -20.82 -16.14
CA PRO A 462 39.24 -20.34 -15.31
C PRO A 462 38.75 -19.74 -13.98
N ILE A 463 39.28 -20.24 -12.86
CA ILE A 463 38.85 -19.88 -11.49
C ILE A 463 38.83 -18.36 -11.24
N PHE A 464 39.79 -17.60 -11.80
CA PHE A 464 39.85 -16.16 -11.63
C PHE A 464 38.69 -15.40 -12.30
N LEU A 465 38.08 -15.96 -13.35
CA LEU A 465 36.90 -15.38 -14.01
C LEU A 465 35.61 -15.66 -13.24
N VAL A 466 35.53 -16.82 -12.57
CA VAL A 466 34.39 -17.25 -11.75
C VAL A 466 34.37 -16.47 -10.43
N LYS A 467 35.50 -16.34 -9.73
CA LYS A 467 35.59 -15.60 -8.46
C LYS A 467 35.46 -14.08 -8.62
N GLY A 468 35.84 -13.51 -9.75
CA GLY A 468 35.69 -12.07 -10.01
C GLY A 468 34.25 -11.59 -10.21
N SER A 469 33.26 -12.51 -10.24
CA SER A 469 31.85 -12.20 -10.46
C SER A 469 30.94 -12.39 -9.23
N SER A 470 31.53 -12.64 -8.05
CA SER A 470 30.83 -12.81 -6.75
C SER A 470 30.97 -11.58 -5.82
N HIS A 471 31.30 -10.41 -6.36
CA HIS A 471 31.37 -9.13 -5.62
C HIS A 471 30.31 -8.14 -6.08
#